data_AF-A0A939MA41-F1
#
_entry.id   AF-A0A939MA41-F1
#
_cell.length_a   1.000
_cell.length_b   1.000
_cell.length_c   1.000
_cell.angle_alpha   90.00
_cell.angle_beta   90.00
_cell.angle_gamma   90.00
#
_symmetry.space_group_name_H-M   'P 1'
#
loop_
_entity.id
_entity.type
_entity.pdbx_description
1 polymer ?
#
loop_
_entity_poly.entity_id
_entity_poly.type
_entity_poly.pdbx_seq_one_letter_code
_entity_poly.pdbx_strand_id
1 'polypeptide(L)'
;MSTQSGNGTDLKWSSPVLDLLLKYGPVAVVVVGAAWAAFTWIAQRSDQAGREETRQAEAARVAIRESQKPFLEKQLAFYFEAAKATAALSTRDPKDQEWASARKRFWELYWGELGVVESPQIASGMVAFGQTLRELEKCVDDGKTCDGLQRPLTGASLALAHSIRESIEAGWGYRLDELPAKK
;
A
#
# COMPACT_ATOMS: atom_id res chain seq x y z
N MET A 1 2.62 -44.60 73.35
CA MET A 1 2.79 -43.55 72.33
C MET A 1 3.23 -44.23 71.05
N SER A 2 2.32 -44.32 70.07
CA SER A 2 2.56 -44.99 68.79
C SER A 2 2.17 -44.04 67.67
N THR A 3 3.13 -43.66 66.84
CA THR A 3 2.97 -42.97 65.55
C THR A 3 3.98 -43.61 64.60
N GLN A 4 3.54 -44.53 63.75
CA GLN A 4 3.09 -44.33 62.36
C GLN A 4 4.26 -44.38 61.37
N SER A 5 4.30 -45.43 60.54
CA SER A 5 4.85 -45.40 59.19
C SER A 5 4.32 -46.60 58.41
N GLY A 6 3.49 -46.33 57.41
CA GLY A 6 2.86 -47.33 56.57
C GLY A 6 2.21 -46.67 55.37
N ASN A 7 2.96 -46.62 54.26
CA ASN A 7 2.51 -47.06 52.93
C ASN A 7 3.55 -46.68 51.88
N GLY A 8 4.55 -47.54 51.71
CA GLY A 8 5.29 -47.68 50.45
C GLY A 8 4.75 -48.91 49.74
N THR A 9 3.98 -48.73 48.68
CA THR A 9 3.52 -49.84 47.84
C THR A 9 4.71 -50.37 47.04
N ASP A 10 5.40 -51.36 47.57
CA ASP A 10 6.43 -52.13 46.86
C ASP A 10 5.78 -52.89 45.69
N LEU A 11 5.93 -52.34 44.49
CA LEU A 11 5.59 -53.01 43.24
C LEU A 11 6.57 -54.18 43.04
N LYS A 12 6.17 -55.40 43.45
CA LYS A 12 6.93 -56.64 43.20
C LYS A 12 6.82 -57.02 41.72
N TRP A 13 7.80 -56.62 40.92
CA TRP A 13 7.99 -57.10 39.56
C TRP A 13 8.56 -58.52 39.59
N SER A 14 7.95 -59.46 38.83
CA SER A 14 8.39 -60.86 38.75
C SER A 14 9.69 -61.00 37.93
N SER A 15 10.56 -61.94 38.30
CA SER A 15 11.87 -62.20 37.65
C SER A 15 11.88 -62.34 36.11
N PRO A 16 10.90 -62.96 35.43
CA PRO A 16 10.90 -63.02 33.96
C PRO A 16 10.73 -61.65 33.30
N VAL A 17 10.14 -60.68 33.99
CA VAL A 17 9.98 -59.31 33.47
C VAL A 17 11.30 -58.56 33.51
N LEU A 18 12.15 -58.83 34.50
CA LEU A 18 13.46 -58.18 34.65
C LEU A 18 14.44 -58.62 33.56
N ASP A 19 14.49 -59.92 33.26
CA ASP A 19 15.34 -60.47 32.19
C ASP A 19 14.89 -60.02 30.80
N LEU A 20 13.58 -59.91 30.58
CA LEU A 20 13.01 -59.40 29.34
C LEU A 20 13.37 -57.92 29.13
N LEU A 21 13.31 -57.11 30.20
CA LEU A 21 13.67 -55.69 30.17
C LEU A 21 15.17 -55.47 29.91
N LEU A 22 16.05 -56.25 30.54
CA LEU A 22 17.50 -56.13 30.33
C LEU A 22 17.93 -56.56 28.92
N LYS A 23 17.31 -57.63 28.39
CA LYS A 23 17.66 -58.18 27.07
C LYS A 23 17.12 -57.36 25.91
N TYR A 24 15.90 -56.83 26.03
CA TYR A 24 15.21 -56.14 24.92
C TYR A 24 15.01 -54.64 25.14
N GLY A 25 15.31 -54.11 26.33
CA GLY A 25 15.18 -52.69 26.66
C GLY A 25 15.89 -51.77 25.66
N PRO A 26 17.18 -51.98 25.35
CA PRO A 26 17.90 -51.14 24.37
C PRO A 26 17.29 -51.16 22.97
N VAL A 27 16.81 -52.34 22.52
CA VAL A 27 16.18 -52.50 21.20
C VAL A 27 14.85 -51.76 21.14
N ALA A 28 14.05 -51.83 22.21
CA ALA A 28 12.78 -51.12 22.31
C ALA A 28 12.97 -49.60 22.22
N VAL A 29 14.01 -49.05 22.85
CA VAL A 29 14.32 -47.61 22.78
C VAL A 29 14.64 -47.17 21.35
N VAL A 30 15.43 -47.94 20.61
CA VAL A 30 15.76 -47.62 19.21
C VAL A 30 14.51 -47.64 18.33
N VAL A 31 13.65 -48.64 18.49
CA VAL A 31 12.41 -48.77 17.69
C VAL A 31 11.44 -47.63 18.00
N VAL A 32 11.25 -47.29 19.27
CA VAL A 32 10.39 -46.17 19.68
C VAL A 32 10.94 -44.84 19.16
N GLY A 33 12.26 -44.63 19.25
CA GLY A 33 12.91 -43.44 18.71
C GLY A 33 12.76 -43.30 17.19
N ALA A 34 12.92 -44.41 16.45
CA ALA A 34 12.73 -44.43 15.00
C ALA A 34 11.27 -44.17 14.61
N ALA A 35 10.31 -44.75 15.33
CA ALA A 35 8.88 -44.52 15.10
C ALA A 35 8.48 -43.06 15.38
N TRP A 36 9.01 -42.47 16.46
CA TRP A 36 8.81 -41.06 16.78
C TRP A 36 9.41 -40.14 15.70
N ALA A 37 10.64 -40.41 15.26
CA ALA A 37 11.29 -39.64 14.19
C ALA A 37 10.50 -39.72 12.87
N ALA A 38 10.02 -40.90 12.48
CA ALA A 38 9.19 -41.06 11.29
C ALA A 38 7.84 -40.31 11.42
N PHE A 39 7.18 -40.42 12.57
CA PHE A 39 5.94 -39.71 12.85
C PHE A 39 6.11 -38.19 12.77
N THR A 40 7.15 -37.66 13.43
CA THR A 40 7.45 -36.22 13.41
C THR A 40 7.82 -35.73 12.02
N TRP A 41 8.57 -36.50 11.21
CA TRP A 41 8.88 -36.13 9.83
C TRP A 41 7.62 -36.06 8.95
N ILE A 42 6.70 -37.01 9.09
CA ILE A 42 5.43 -37.01 8.36
C ILE A 42 4.55 -35.82 8.77
N ALA A 43 4.41 -35.57 10.08
CA ALA A 43 3.64 -34.44 10.60
C ALA A 43 4.27 -33.08 10.24
N GLN A 44 5.60 -32.99 10.26
CA GLN A 44 6.33 -31.77 9.93
C GLN A 44 6.25 -31.43 8.44
N ARG A 45 6.16 -32.44 7.55
CA ARG A 45 6.08 -32.26 6.10
C ARG A 45 4.78 -31.57 5.66
N SER A 46 3.64 -31.88 6.27
CA SER A 46 2.37 -31.18 5.98
C SER A 46 2.42 -29.71 6.40
N ASP A 47 3.02 -29.43 7.56
CA ASP A 47 3.13 -28.07 8.08
C ASP A 47 4.14 -27.21 7.32
N GLN A 48 5.16 -27.82 6.71
CA GLN A 48 6.14 -27.10 5.89
C GLN A 48 5.54 -26.64 4.55
N ALA A 49 4.79 -27.49 3.87
CA ALA A 49 4.15 -27.15 2.58
C ALA A 49 3.19 -25.95 2.72
N GLY A 50 2.32 -25.95 3.73
CA GLY A 50 1.39 -24.84 3.97
C GLY A 50 2.10 -23.52 4.32
N ARG A 51 3.24 -23.57 5.03
CA ARG A 51 4.04 -22.38 5.36
C ARG A 51 4.81 -21.83 4.16
N GLU A 52 5.21 -22.69 3.22
CA GLU A 52 5.85 -22.25 1.99
C GLU A 52 4.87 -21.54 1.07
N GLU A 53 3.66 -22.07 0.91
CA GLU A 53 2.60 -21.44 0.12
C GLU A 53 2.25 -20.05 0.66
N THR A 54 2.08 -19.90 1.99
CA THR A 54 1.80 -18.59 2.59
C THR A 54 2.96 -17.61 2.42
N ARG A 55 4.20 -18.05 2.64
CA ARG A 55 5.40 -17.23 2.41
C ARG A 55 5.53 -16.81 0.95
N GLN A 56 5.25 -17.71 0.01
CA GLN A 56 5.29 -17.38 -1.42
C GLN A 56 4.19 -16.38 -1.78
N ALA A 57 2.97 -16.56 -1.27
CA ALA A 57 1.86 -15.63 -1.49
C ALA A 57 2.16 -14.24 -0.90
N GLU A 58 2.73 -14.18 0.30
CA GLU A 58 3.16 -12.93 0.93
C GLU A 58 4.29 -12.27 0.15
N ALA A 59 5.33 -13.04 -0.23
CA ALA A 59 6.43 -12.54 -1.03
C ALA A 59 5.97 -12.03 -2.41
N ALA A 60 5.02 -12.71 -3.05
CA ALA A 60 4.43 -12.27 -4.31
C ALA A 60 3.65 -10.95 -4.15
N ARG A 61 2.87 -10.81 -3.07
CA ARG A 61 2.15 -9.55 -2.75
C ARG A 61 3.12 -8.40 -2.53
N VAL A 62 4.21 -8.64 -1.80
CA VAL A 62 5.26 -7.65 -1.56
C VAL A 62 5.95 -7.29 -2.88
N ALA A 63 6.34 -8.28 -3.69
CA ALA A 63 6.99 -8.04 -4.98
C ALA A 63 6.11 -7.23 -5.94
N ILE A 64 4.80 -7.50 -6.01
CA ILE A 64 3.85 -6.71 -6.80
C ILE A 64 3.84 -5.26 -6.30
N ARG A 65 3.72 -5.04 -4.98
CA ARG A 65 3.71 -3.69 -4.40
C ARG A 65 5.00 -2.92 -4.69
N GLU A 66 6.16 -3.56 -4.52
CA GLU A 66 7.46 -2.96 -4.81
C GLU A 66 7.63 -2.66 -6.31
N SER A 67 7.08 -3.50 -7.20
CA SER A 67 7.13 -3.25 -8.65
C SER A 67 6.29 -2.05 -9.09
N GLN A 68 5.20 -1.74 -8.36
CA GLN A 68 4.32 -0.61 -8.67
C GLN A 68 4.81 0.72 -8.09
N LYS A 69 5.68 0.67 -7.08
CA LYS A 69 6.24 1.84 -6.41
C LYS A 69 6.78 2.93 -7.35
N PRO A 70 7.65 2.65 -8.35
CA PRO A 70 8.18 3.69 -9.23
C PRO A 70 7.09 4.40 -10.03
N PHE A 71 6.03 3.69 -10.43
CA PHE A 71 4.90 4.29 -11.13
C PHE A 71 4.11 5.23 -10.20
N LEU A 72 3.79 4.76 -8.99
CA LEU A 72 3.05 5.55 -8.00
C LEU A 72 3.82 6.79 -7.54
N GLU A 73 5.14 6.69 -7.38
CA GLU A 73 5.99 7.84 -7.05
C GLU A 73 5.95 8.91 -8.15
N LYS A 74 6.00 8.50 -9.42
CA LYS A 74 5.86 9.44 -10.55
C LYS A 74 4.46 10.04 -10.64
N GLN A 75 3.43 9.23 -10.42
CA GLN A 75 2.04 9.70 -10.35
C GLN A 75 1.87 10.79 -9.29
N LEU A 76 2.34 10.55 -8.07
CA LEU A 76 2.27 11.52 -6.98
C LEU A 76 3.05 12.79 -7.31
N ALA A 77 4.26 12.66 -7.84
CA ALA A 77 5.08 13.80 -8.23
C ALA A 77 4.35 14.69 -9.25
N PHE A 78 3.84 14.11 -10.33
CA PHE A 78 3.12 14.87 -11.35
C PHE A 78 1.78 15.42 -10.87
N TYR A 79 1.09 14.73 -9.95
CA TYR A 79 -0.12 15.25 -9.31
C TYR A 79 0.17 16.51 -8.51
N PHE A 80 1.22 16.51 -7.68
CA PHE A 80 1.61 17.71 -6.92
C PHE A 80 2.08 18.84 -7.83
N GLU A 81 2.79 18.52 -8.92
CA GLU A 81 3.20 19.53 -9.88
C GLU A 81 2.02 20.15 -10.62
N ALA A 82 1.03 19.35 -11.03
CA ALA A 82 -0.21 19.84 -11.62
C ALA A 82 -0.94 20.78 -10.65
N ALA A 83 -1.16 20.35 -9.41
CA ALA A 83 -1.80 21.17 -8.38
C ALA A 83 -1.04 22.49 -8.12
N LYS A 84 0.31 22.45 -8.11
CA LYS A 84 1.14 23.64 -7.96
C LYS A 84 1.01 24.59 -9.16
N ALA A 85 1.06 24.06 -10.38
CA ALA A 85 0.94 24.86 -11.60
C ALA A 85 -0.44 25.51 -11.69
N THR A 86 -1.53 24.78 -11.46
CA THR A 86 -2.89 25.32 -11.52
C THR A 86 -3.14 26.35 -10.41
N ALA A 87 -2.61 26.13 -9.20
CA ALA A 87 -2.70 27.10 -8.12
C ALA A 87 -1.96 28.40 -8.45
N ALA A 88 -0.74 28.31 -9.00
CA ALA A 88 0.01 29.49 -9.44
C ALA A 88 -0.74 30.25 -10.54
N LEU A 89 -1.29 29.55 -11.53
CA LEU A 89 -2.08 30.14 -12.61
C LEU A 89 -3.36 30.82 -12.12
N SER A 90 -3.95 30.31 -11.04
CA SER A 90 -5.19 30.84 -10.47
C SER A 90 -4.99 32.01 -9.50
N THR A 91 -3.77 32.23 -9.01
CA THR A 91 -3.50 33.20 -7.94
C THR A 91 -2.58 34.35 -8.37
N ARG A 92 -1.83 34.18 -9.46
CA ARG A 92 -0.86 35.18 -9.95
C ARG A 92 -1.43 35.99 -11.11
N ASP A 93 -0.85 37.18 -11.35
CA ASP A 93 -1.24 38.01 -12.48
C ASP A 93 -0.74 37.35 -13.78
N PRO A 94 -1.56 37.27 -14.85
CA PRO A 94 -1.13 36.73 -16.13
C PRO A 94 0.11 37.39 -16.75
N LYS A 95 0.45 38.61 -16.33
CA LYS A 95 1.63 39.36 -16.78
C LYS A 95 2.89 38.99 -15.99
N ASP A 96 2.78 38.25 -14.90
CA ASP A 96 3.93 37.85 -14.08
C ASP A 96 4.77 36.77 -14.78
N GLN A 97 6.10 36.89 -14.68
CA GLN A 97 7.02 35.88 -15.22
C GLN A 97 6.73 34.48 -14.65
N GLU A 98 6.36 34.42 -13.37
CA GLU A 98 6.07 33.14 -12.75
C GLU A 98 4.75 32.53 -13.22
N TRP A 99 3.78 33.34 -13.65
CA TRP A 99 2.56 32.86 -14.29
C TRP A 99 2.89 32.23 -15.65
N ALA A 100 3.74 32.88 -16.45
CA ALA A 100 4.20 32.34 -17.73
C ALA A 100 4.95 31.00 -17.56
N SER A 101 5.76 30.88 -16.50
CA SER A 101 6.44 29.62 -16.14
C SER A 101 5.42 28.53 -15.76
N ALA A 102 4.45 28.85 -14.91
CA ALA A 102 3.40 27.92 -14.51
C ALA A 102 2.52 27.49 -15.69
N ARG A 103 2.23 28.40 -16.62
CA ARG A 103 1.49 28.14 -17.87
C ARG A 103 2.22 27.10 -18.71
N LYS A 104 3.52 27.34 -18.96
CA LYS A 104 4.35 26.41 -19.71
C LYS A 104 4.34 25.03 -19.06
N ARG A 105 4.57 24.96 -17.74
CA ARG A 105 4.58 23.68 -17.02
C ARG A 105 3.24 22.97 -17.05
N PHE A 106 2.13 23.69 -16.91
CA PHE A 106 0.79 23.13 -17.01
C PHE A 106 0.59 22.44 -18.37
N TRP A 107 0.92 23.12 -19.48
CA TRP A 107 0.76 22.54 -20.82
C TRP A 107 1.73 21.39 -21.11
N GLU A 108 2.95 21.41 -20.55
CA GLU A 108 3.89 20.28 -20.59
C GLU A 108 3.32 19.04 -19.87
N LEU A 109 2.71 19.22 -18.70
CA LEU A 109 2.03 18.14 -17.97
C LEU A 109 0.83 17.64 -18.76
N TYR A 110 -0.04 18.55 -19.21
CA TYR A 110 -1.30 18.25 -19.91
C TYR A 110 -1.10 17.42 -21.18
N TRP A 111 -0.09 17.76 -21.99
CA TRP A 111 0.18 17.06 -23.26
C TRP A 111 1.25 15.98 -23.16
N GLY A 112 1.85 15.78 -21.98
CA GLY A 112 3.05 14.98 -21.81
C GLY A 112 3.00 14.06 -20.60
N GLU A 113 3.80 14.38 -19.59
CA GLU A 113 4.18 13.45 -18.52
C GLU A 113 2.98 12.97 -17.68
N LEU A 114 2.00 13.85 -17.42
CA LEU A 114 0.84 13.50 -16.62
C LEU A 114 -0.08 12.51 -17.35
N GLY A 115 -0.20 12.62 -18.67
CA GLY A 115 -1.00 11.71 -19.50
C GLY A 115 -0.57 10.25 -19.46
N VAL A 116 0.64 9.96 -18.97
CA VAL A 116 1.16 8.59 -18.81
C VAL A 116 0.62 7.92 -17.55
N VAL A 117 0.33 8.71 -16.50
CA VAL A 117 0.08 8.20 -15.15
C VAL A 117 -1.27 8.61 -14.57
N GLU A 118 -2.00 9.51 -15.22
CA GLU A 118 -3.24 10.05 -14.68
C GLU A 118 -4.41 9.06 -14.71
N SER A 119 -5.30 9.20 -13.73
CA SER A 119 -6.59 8.53 -13.77
C SER A 119 -7.59 9.32 -14.63
N PRO A 120 -8.67 8.68 -15.13
CA PRO A 120 -9.68 9.35 -15.94
C PRO A 120 -10.28 10.61 -15.27
N GLN A 121 -10.39 10.60 -13.94
CA GLN A 121 -10.89 11.72 -13.16
C GLN A 121 -9.92 12.92 -13.21
N ILE A 122 -8.62 12.67 -13.11
CA ILE A 122 -7.60 13.73 -13.20
C ILE A 122 -7.53 14.28 -14.61
N ALA A 123 -7.56 13.41 -15.63
CA ALA A 123 -7.60 13.83 -17.03
C ALA A 123 -8.78 14.79 -17.28
N SER A 124 -9.98 14.44 -16.78
CA SER A 124 -11.16 15.30 -16.87
C SER A 124 -10.97 16.64 -16.16
N GLY A 125 -10.36 16.64 -14.97
CA GLY A 125 -10.06 17.87 -14.21
C GLY A 125 -9.06 18.78 -14.93
N MET A 126 -8.01 18.20 -15.51
CA MET A 126 -7.01 18.90 -16.32
C MET A 126 -7.63 19.51 -17.59
N VAL A 127 -8.53 18.78 -18.26
CA VAL A 127 -9.30 19.29 -19.41
C VAL A 127 -10.17 20.47 -19.02
N ALA A 128 -10.94 20.36 -17.93
CA ALA A 128 -11.79 21.44 -17.44
C ALA A 128 -10.96 22.69 -17.10
N PHE A 129 -9.85 22.52 -16.37
CA PHE A 129 -8.95 23.63 -16.06
C PHE A 129 -8.36 24.25 -17.33
N GLY A 130 -7.88 23.43 -18.28
CA GLY A 130 -7.28 23.90 -19.53
C GLY A 130 -8.27 24.59 -20.47
N GLN A 131 -9.57 24.33 -20.37
CA GLN A 131 -10.60 25.08 -21.09
C GLN A 131 -10.73 26.50 -20.50
N THR A 132 -10.88 26.61 -19.18
CA THR A 132 -10.94 27.91 -18.50
C THR A 132 -9.66 28.73 -18.69
N LEU A 133 -8.50 28.07 -18.66
CA LEU A 133 -7.22 28.74 -18.91
C LEU A 133 -7.15 29.32 -20.33
N ARG A 134 -7.62 28.60 -21.35
CA ARG A 134 -7.65 29.10 -22.74
C ARG A 134 -8.55 30.32 -22.89
N GLU A 135 -9.66 30.38 -22.18
CA GLU A 135 -10.53 31.56 -22.17
C GLU A 135 -9.82 32.77 -21.54
N LEU A 136 -9.08 32.56 -20.44
CA LEU A 136 -8.26 33.59 -19.82
C LEU A 136 -7.15 34.07 -20.75
N GLU A 137 -6.40 33.15 -21.34
CA GLU A 137 -5.32 33.46 -22.30
C GLU A 137 -5.84 34.32 -23.46
N LYS A 138 -6.96 33.93 -24.07
CA LYS A 138 -7.59 34.71 -25.14
C LYS A 138 -8.00 36.11 -24.69
N CYS A 139 -8.55 36.24 -23.49
CA CYS A 139 -8.95 37.54 -22.95
C CYS A 139 -7.74 38.46 -22.71
N VAL A 140 -6.63 37.90 -22.20
CA VAL A 140 -5.37 38.62 -21.97
C VAL A 140 -4.76 39.07 -23.30
N ASP A 141 -4.73 38.19 -24.30
CA ASP A 141 -4.22 38.48 -25.65
C ASP A 141 -5.03 39.58 -26.35
N ASP A 142 -6.35 39.61 -26.13
CA ASP A 142 -7.25 40.68 -26.61
C ASP A 142 -7.06 42.03 -25.89
N GLY A 143 -6.20 42.10 -24.85
CA GLY A 143 -5.96 43.31 -24.07
C GLY A 143 -7.14 43.74 -23.19
N LYS A 144 -8.06 42.82 -22.87
CA LYS A 144 -9.28 43.10 -22.09
C LYS A 144 -9.03 42.92 -20.59
N THR A 145 -9.94 43.48 -19.79
CA THR A 145 -10.00 43.19 -18.35
C THR A 145 -10.67 41.83 -18.14
N CYS A 146 -9.96 40.91 -17.49
CA CYS A 146 -10.33 39.49 -17.38
C CYS A 146 -10.78 39.08 -15.96
N ASP A 147 -11.13 40.03 -15.11
CA ASP A 147 -11.45 39.80 -13.68
C ASP A 147 -12.54 38.74 -13.47
N GLY A 148 -13.48 38.61 -14.42
CA GLY A 148 -14.54 37.62 -14.38
C GLY A 148 -14.07 36.16 -14.55
N LEU A 149 -12.88 35.93 -15.11
CA LEU A 149 -12.34 34.61 -15.42
C LEU A 149 -11.47 34.03 -14.31
N GLN A 150 -11.01 34.88 -13.37
CA GLN A 150 -10.18 34.43 -12.24
C GLN A 150 -10.94 33.47 -11.30
N ARG A 151 -12.22 33.74 -11.05
CA ARG A 151 -13.06 32.93 -10.15
C ARG A 151 -13.31 31.52 -10.71
N PRO A 152 -13.76 31.36 -11.98
CA PRO A 152 -13.83 30.05 -12.62
C PRO A 152 -12.51 29.28 -12.58
N LEU A 153 -11.38 29.95 -12.87
CA LEU A 153 -10.06 29.31 -12.88
C LEU A 153 -9.66 28.79 -11.49
N THR A 154 -9.88 29.61 -10.47
CA THR A 154 -9.65 29.24 -9.07
C THR A 154 -10.52 28.05 -8.66
N GLY A 155 -11.80 28.06 -9.05
CA GLY A 155 -12.72 26.96 -8.81
C GLY A 155 -12.25 25.65 -9.47
N ALA A 156 -11.82 25.72 -10.73
CA ALA A 156 -11.27 24.58 -11.45
C ALA A 156 -9.97 24.06 -10.83
N SER A 157 -9.07 24.93 -10.37
CA SER A 157 -7.84 24.51 -9.66
C SER A 157 -8.16 23.79 -8.36
N LEU A 158 -9.15 24.27 -7.59
CA LEU A 158 -9.54 23.64 -6.34
C LEU A 158 -10.21 22.28 -6.59
N ALA A 159 -11.09 22.21 -7.58
CA ALA A 159 -11.73 20.97 -7.99
C ALA A 159 -10.69 19.92 -8.41
N LEU A 160 -9.69 20.30 -9.22
CA LEU A 160 -8.60 19.40 -9.59
C LEU A 160 -7.82 18.90 -8.38
N ALA A 161 -7.50 19.79 -7.42
CA ALA A 161 -6.81 19.38 -6.19
C ALA A 161 -7.62 18.37 -5.36
N HIS A 162 -8.94 18.50 -5.31
CA HIS A 162 -9.82 17.52 -4.67
C HIS A 162 -9.84 16.19 -5.44
N SER A 163 -9.95 16.22 -6.77
CA SER A 163 -9.87 14.99 -7.57
C SER A 163 -8.53 14.27 -7.41
N ILE A 164 -7.42 15.01 -7.29
CA ILE A 164 -6.10 14.45 -6.98
C ILE A 164 -6.12 13.72 -5.64
N ARG A 165 -6.66 14.36 -4.60
CA ARG A 165 -6.80 13.75 -3.28
C ARG A 165 -7.62 12.45 -3.34
N GLU A 166 -8.80 12.50 -3.97
CA GLU A 166 -9.67 11.33 -4.14
C GLU A 166 -8.96 10.19 -4.89
N SER A 167 -8.19 10.52 -5.94
CA SER A 167 -7.41 9.53 -6.69
C SER A 167 -6.32 8.87 -5.84
N ILE A 168 -5.69 9.61 -4.93
CA ILE A 168 -4.67 9.07 -4.01
C ILE A 168 -5.31 8.17 -2.96
N GLU A 169 -6.41 8.63 -2.34
CA GLU A 169 -7.18 7.85 -1.37
C GLU A 169 -7.65 6.52 -1.95
N ALA A 170 -8.22 6.55 -3.16
CA ALA A 170 -8.64 5.35 -3.88
C ALA A 170 -7.47 4.40 -4.18
N GLY A 171 -6.31 4.94 -4.59
CA GLY A 171 -5.12 4.14 -4.91
C GLY A 171 -4.46 3.48 -3.69
N TRP A 172 -4.53 4.11 -2.52
CA TRP A 172 -3.85 3.63 -1.30
C TRP A 172 -4.79 2.85 -0.36
N GLY A 173 -6.09 2.83 -0.64
CA GLY A 173 -7.07 2.06 0.13
C GLY A 173 -7.35 2.64 1.52
N TYR A 174 -7.19 3.95 1.70
CA TYR A 174 -7.58 4.66 2.92
C TYR A 174 -8.39 5.91 2.56
N ARG A 175 -9.36 6.25 3.40
CA ARG A 175 -10.16 7.47 3.27
C ARG A 175 -9.70 8.46 4.32
N LEU A 176 -9.45 9.70 3.90
CA LEU A 176 -9.26 10.79 4.85
C LEU A 176 -10.62 11.37 5.24
N ASP A 177 -10.69 11.99 6.40
CA ASP A 177 -11.90 12.68 6.85
C ASP A 177 -12.32 13.77 5.85
N GLU A 178 -13.63 14.02 5.80
CA GLU A 178 -14.25 14.97 4.88
C GLU A 178 -13.73 16.39 5.17
N LEU A 179 -13.28 17.09 4.12
CA LEU A 179 -12.79 18.46 4.28
C LEU A 179 -13.98 19.41 4.51
N PRO A 180 -13.88 20.34 5.49
CA PRO A 180 -14.90 21.37 5.64
C PRO A 180 -14.94 22.23 4.38
N ALA A 181 -16.15 22.53 3.89
CA ALA A 181 -16.34 23.38 2.72
C ALA A 181 -15.64 24.74 2.93
N LYS A 182 -14.72 25.07 2.02
CA LYS A 182 -14.04 26.37 2.02
C LYS A 182 -15.06 27.43 1.58
N LYS A 183 -15.44 28.32 2.51
CA LYS A 183 -16.33 29.47 2.25
C LYS A 183 -15.60 30.58 1.50
#